data_AF-A0A937XJX3-F1
#
_entry.id   AF-A0A937XJX3-F1
#
_cell.length_a   1.000
_cell.length_b   1.000
_cell.length_c   1.000
_cell.angle_alpha   90.00
_cell.angle_beta   90.00
_cell.angle_gamma   90.00
#
_symmetry.space_group_name_H-M   'P 1'
#
loop_
_entity.id
_entity.type
_entity.pdbx_description
1 polymer ?
#
loop_
_entity_poly.entity_id
_entity_poly.type
_entity_poly.pdbx_seq_one_letter_code
_entity_poly.pdbx_strand_id
1 'polypeptide(L)' 'MVVKVEVHNDGEQWCARAIGADLLTCAPTLDELMVEVKDAAACHYHDPVQAGQTST' A
#
# COMPACT_ATOMS: atom_id res chain seq x y z
N MET A 1 6.66 -7.64 10.38
CA MET A 1 6.41 -7.75 8.93
C MET A 1 7.28 -6.72 8.23
N VAL A 2 8.06 -7.10 7.22
CA VAL A 2 8.85 -6.14 6.43
C VAL A 2 8.12 -5.94 5.10
N VAL A 3 7.74 -4.70 4.80
CA VAL A 3 7.13 -4.33 3.53
C VAL A 3 8.16 -3.52 2.74
N LYS A 4 8.48 -3.97 1.53
CA LYS A 4 9.32 -3.23 0.61
C LYS A 4 8.43 -2.50 -0.37
N VAL A 5 8.65 -1.20 -0.53
CA VAL A 5 7.92 -0.38 -1.50
C VAL A 5 8.90 0.28 -2.46
N GLU A 6 8.51 0.35 -3.72
CA GLU A 6 9.15 1.19 -4.73
C GLU A 6 8.41 2.51 -4.77
N VAL A 7 9.14 3.61 -4.59
CA VAL A 7 8.59 4.96 -4.60
C VAL A 7 9.11 5.69 -5.83
N HIS A 8 8.20 6.31 -6.58
CA HIS A 8 8.53 7.16 -7.71
C HIS A 8 7.69 8.45 -7.66
N ASN A 9 8.20 9.49 -8.31
CA ASN A 9 7.49 10.75 -8.51
C ASN A 9 7.16 10.86 -10.00
N ASP A 10 5.88 11.08 -10.32
CA ASP A 10 5.41 11.20 -11.71
C ASP A 10 5.48 12.63 -12.26
N GLY A 11 5.96 13.58 -11.45
CA GLY A 11 5.99 15.02 -11.73
C GLY A 11 4.90 15.81 -11.03
N GLU A 12 3.81 15.16 -10.61
CA GLU A 12 2.67 15.78 -9.91
C GLU A 12 2.46 15.25 -8.49
N GLN A 13 2.71 13.96 -8.29
CA GLN A 13 2.52 13.29 -7.00
C GLN A 13 3.57 12.19 -6.81
N TRP A 14 3.73 11.76 -5.56
CA TRP A 14 4.52 10.60 -5.21
C TRP A 14 3.64 9.37 -5.16
N CYS A 15 4.11 8.27 -5.72
CA CYS A 15 3.41 6.99 -5.73
C CYS A 15 4.32 5.89 -5.19
N ALA A 16 3.75 5.02 -4.36
CA ALA A 16 4.40 3.85 -3.78
C ALA A 16 3.69 2.58 -4.23
N ARG A 17 4.46 1.58 -4.61
CA ARG A 17 3.98 0.22 -4.90
C ARG A 17 4.72 -0.79 -4.04
N ALA A 18 4.01 -1.65 -3.33
CA ALA A 18 4.63 -2.75 -2.59
C ALA A 18 5.15 -3.84 -3.53
N ILE A 19 6.35 -4.34 -3.25
CA ILE A 19 6.93 -5.47 -3.96
C ILE A 19 6.42 -6.76 -3.31
N GLY A 20 5.71 -7.59 -4.08
CA GLY A 20 5.20 -8.88 -3.61
C GLY A 20 3.86 -8.81 -2.87
N ALA A 21 3.19 -7.65 -2.91
CA ALA A 21 1.82 -7.48 -2.42
C ALA A 21 1.04 -6.56 -3.38
N ASP A 22 -0.27 -6.73 -3.42
CA ASP A 22 -1.15 -5.85 -4.20
C ASP A 22 -1.52 -4.62 -3.35
N LEU A 23 -0.52 -3.75 -3.15
CA LEU A 23 -0.65 -2.49 -2.41
C LEU A 23 -0.04 -1.36 -3.24
N LEU A 24 -0.87 -0.37 -3.56
CA LEU A 24 -0.50 0.83 -4.29
C LEU A 24 -1.19 2.04 -3.67
N THR A 25 -0.42 3.10 -3.43
CA THR A 25 -0.93 4.38 -2.90
C THR A 25 -0.15 5.55 -3.50
N CYS A 26 -0.78 6.72 -3.59
CA CYS A 26 -0.17 7.95 -4.09
C CYS A 26 -0.57 9.12 -3.19
N ALA A 27 0.33 10.09 -3.03
CA ALA A 27 0.10 11.29 -2.24
C ALA A 27 0.90 12.49 -2.79
N PRO A 28 0.45 13.74 -2.52
CA PRO A 28 1.12 14.95 -2.98
C PRO A 28 2.56 15.09 -2.48
N THR A 29 2.82 14.69 -1.24
CA THR A 29 4.14 14.73 -0.61
C THR A 29 4.64 13.35 -0.23
N LEU A 30 5.97 13.21 -0.14
CA LEU A 30 6.59 11.96 0.28
C LEU A 30 6.20 11.60 1.74
N ASP A 31 6.08 12.59 2.62
CA ASP A 31 5.65 12.40 4.00
C ASP A 31 4.22 11.83 4.09
N GLU A 32 3.28 12.41 3.35
CA GLU A 32 1.89 11.89 3.27
C GLU A 32 1.87 10.48 2.68
N LEU A 33 2.68 10.21 1.65
CA LEU A 33 2.77 8.88 1.06
C LEU A 33 3.21 7.83 2.08
N MET A 34 4.18 8.15 2.95
CA MET A 34 4.65 7.22 3.98
C MET A 34 3.58 6.93 5.04
N VAL A 35 2.72 7.90 5.36
CA VAL A 35 1.56 7.69 6.24
C VAL A 35 0.57 6.72 5.59
N GLU A 36 0.21 6.97 4.33
CA GLU A 36 -0.70 6.10 3.57
C GLU A 36 -0.15 4.69 3.39
N VAL A 37 1.15 4.53 3.09
CA VAL A 37 1.80 3.21 2.97
C VAL A 37 1.72 2.46 4.29
N LYS A 38 1.89 3.14 5.42
CA LYS A 38 1.81 2.53 6.75
C LYS A 38 0.39 2.07 7.06
N ASP A 39 -0.62 2.88 6.78
CA ASP A 39 -2.04 2.52 6.99
C ASP A 39 -2.50 1.42 6.04
N ALA A 40 -2.12 1.49 4.76
CA ALA A 40 -2.41 0.45 3.79
C ALA A 40 -1.74 -0.88 4.18
N ALA A 41 -0.49 -0.86 4.64
CA ALA A 41 0.20 -2.05 5.12
C ALA A 41 -0.43 -2.60 6.41
N ALA A 42 -0.88 -1.72 7.32
CA ALA A 42 -1.62 -2.12 8.49
C ALA A 42 -2.94 -2.79 8.09
N CYS A 43 -3.74 -2.20 7.21
CA CYS A 43 -4.99 -2.80 6.74
C CYS A 43 -4.75 -4.16 6.05
N HIS A 44 -3.74 -4.26 5.19
CA HIS A 44 -3.47 -5.47 4.42
C HIS A 44 -2.95 -6.65 5.27
N TYR A 45 -2.28 -6.37 6.39
CA TYR A 45 -1.65 -7.41 7.22
C TYR A 45 -2.21 -7.52 8.65
N HIS A 46 -3.00 -6.56 9.10
CA HIS A 46 -3.62 -6.54 10.44
C HIS A 46 -5.08 -7.01 10.42
N ASP A 47 -5.73 -7.16 9.27
CA ASP A 47 -7.08 -7.70 9.17
C ASP A 47 -7.09 -9.15 8.64
N PRO A 48 -7.40 -10.16 9.48
CA PRO A 48 -7.87 -11.46 9.02
C PRO A 48 -9.36 -11.35 8.60
N VAL A 49 -9.71 -10.42 7.72
CA VAL A 49 -11.08 -10.33 7.18
C VAL A 49 -11.11 -11.00 5.82
N GLN A 50 -11.43 -12.29 5.88
CA GLN A 50 -12.19 -13.05 4.90
C GLN A 50 -11.96 -12.63 3.45
N ALA A 51 -10.85 -13.11 2.86
CA ALA A 51 -10.80 -13.34 1.43
C ALA A 51 -12.05 -14.17 1.07
N GLY A 52 -12.93 -13.55 0.29
CA GLY A 52 -14.25 -14.05 -0.03
C GLY A 52 -14.20 -15.52 -0.44
N GLN A 53 -15.08 -16.28 0.21
CA GLN A 53 -15.55 -17.55 -0.29
C GLN A 53 -15.88 -17.38 -1.78
N THR A 54 -15.15 -18.07 -2.65
CA THR A 54 -15.71 -18.47 -3.94
C THR A 54 -16.84 -19.43 -3.60
N SER A 55 -18.08 -18.92 -3.60
CA SER A 55 -19.27 -19.76 -3.57
C SER A 55 -19.24 -20.69 -4.77
N THR A 56 -19.14 -21.99 -4.48
CA THR A 56 -19.46 -23.11 -5.38
C THR A 56 -20.89 -23.03 -5.88
#